data_AF-A0A8X6VQK9-F1
#
_entry.id   AF-A0A8X6VQK9-F1
#
_cell.length_a   1.000
_cell.length_b   1.000
_cell.length_c   1.000
_cell.angle_alpha   90.00
_cell.angle_beta   90.00
_cell.angle_gamma   90.00
#
_symmetry.space_group_name_H-M   'P 1'
#
loop_
_entity.id
_entity.type
_entity.pdbx_description
1 polymer ?
#
loop_
_entity_poly.entity_id
_entity_poly.type
_entity_poly.pdbx_seq_one_letter_code
_entity_poly.pdbx_strand_id
1 'polypeptide(L)'
;MKTAGWSTCRVAGQVDRSECAVRNCWEQWTREDTHARKTGYGGTRKTTRREDRKIVRKAFVDPTVTRSTIRADEQLKRQISSCHYVHDLELAVQDLWAHLPQDNIRCLINSMPDSVAACIAAGCGPTRY
;
A
#
# COMPACT_ATOMS: atom_id res chain seq x y z
N MET A 1 46.19 1.49 -13.01
CA MET A 1 47.12 0.53 -13.64
C MET A 1 47.45 1.05 -15.05
N LYS A 2 48.53 1.83 -15.21
CA LYS A 2 49.09 2.16 -16.54
C LYS A 2 50.18 1.12 -16.79
N THR A 3 49.98 0.18 -17.70
CA THR A 3 51.07 -0.68 -18.17
C THR A 3 51.97 0.21 -19.03
N ALA A 4 53.03 0.74 -18.43
CA ALA A 4 53.96 1.64 -19.10
C ALA A 4 54.50 0.98 -20.38
N GLY A 5 54.28 1.64 -21.54
CA GLY A 5 54.82 1.20 -22.84
C GLY A 5 53.85 0.49 -23.79
N TRP A 6 52.57 0.32 -23.46
CA TRP A 6 51.60 -0.26 -24.40
C TRP A 6 50.94 0.80 -25.29
N SER A 7 50.78 0.50 -26.59
CA SER A 7 50.01 1.33 -27.51
C SER A 7 48.51 1.21 -27.24
N THR A 8 47.75 2.26 -27.53
CA THR A 8 46.29 2.31 -27.34
C THR A 8 45.58 1.18 -28.09
N CYS A 9 46.02 0.85 -29.31
CA CYS A 9 45.49 -0.28 -30.08
C CYS A 9 45.67 -1.62 -29.36
N ARG A 10 46.83 -1.84 -28.72
CA ARG A 10 47.12 -3.09 -27.99
C ARG A 10 46.27 -3.21 -26.73
N VAL A 11 46.07 -2.08 -26.03
CA VAL A 11 45.16 -2.02 -24.88
C VAL A 11 43.73 -2.32 -25.32
N ALA A 12 43.28 -1.71 -26.42
CA ALA A 12 41.95 -1.93 -27.02
C ALA A 12 41.69 -3.40 -27.37
N GLY A 13 42.67 -4.07 -27.99
CA GLY A 13 42.61 -5.51 -28.26
C GLY A 13 42.56 -6.38 -27.00
N GLN A 14 43.28 -6.00 -25.94
CA GLN A 14 43.26 -6.73 -24.66
C GLN A 14 41.92 -6.61 -23.92
N VAL A 15 41.27 -5.45 -24.00
CA VAL A 15 39.99 -5.19 -23.30
C VAL A 15 38.76 -5.45 -24.16
N ASP A 16 38.93 -5.88 -25.42
CA ASP A 16 37.87 -6.04 -26.42
C ASP A 16 36.96 -4.79 -26.52
N ARG A 17 37.60 -3.63 -26.64
CA ARG A 17 36.95 -2.32 -26.79
C ARG A 17 37.58 -1.54 -27.92
N SER A 18 36.85 -0.56 -28.45
CA SER A 18 37.40 0.32 -29.49
C SER A 18 38.53 1.19 -28.95
N GLU A 19 39.52 1.47 -29.79
CA GLU A 19 40.64 2.34 -29.46
C GLU A 19 40.18 3.74 -29.03
N CYS A 20 39.14 4.27 -29.68
CA CYS A 20 38.54 5.56 -29.33
C CYS A 20 37.94 5.55 -27.91
N ALA A 21 37.34 4.43 -27.47
CA ALA A 21 36.81 4.30 -26.11
C ALA A 21 37.93 4.26 -25.06
N VAL A 22 39.05 3.60 -25.36
CA VAL A 22 40.24 3.58 -24.49
C VAL A 22 40.84 4.98 -24.37
N ARG A 23 40.99 5.70 -25.50
CA ARG A 23 41.49 7.08 -25.51
C ARG A 23 40.58 8.02 -24.72
N ASN A 24 39.28 8.00 -24.96
CA ASN A 24 38.32 8.84 -24.25
C ASN A 24 38.32 8.55 -22.74
N CYS A 25 38.45 7.28 -22.35
CA CYS A 25 38.56 6.86 -20.96
C CYS A 25 39.82 7.43 -20.30
N TRP A 26 40.98 7.38 -20.98
CA TRP A 26 42.22 7.93 -20.48
C TRP A 26 42.21 9.46 -20.40
N GLU A 27 41.68 10.15 -21.41
CA GLU A 27 41.50 11.60 -21.40
C GLU A 27 40.59 12.03 -20.25
N GLN A 28 39.49 11.29 -20.02
CA GLN A 28 38.62 11.50 -18.88
C GLN A 28 39.38 11.30 -17.55
N TRP A 29 40.18 10.24 -17.45
CA TRP A 29 41.00 9.95 -16.27
C TRP A 29 42.02 11.06 -15.98
N THR A 30 42.64 11.64 -17.01
CA THR A 30 43.60 12.76 -16.86
C THR A 30 42.93 14.10 -16.57
N ARG A 31 41.68 14.30 -17.01
CA ARG A 31 40.93 15.54 -16.78
C ARG A 31 40.28 15.57 -15.39
N GLU A 32 39.87 14.43 -14.87
CA GLU A 32 39.02 14.38 -13.67
C GLU A 32 39.83 14.15 -12.37
N ASP A 33 41.09 13.67 -12.40
CA ASP A 33 42.03 13.31 -11.29
C ASP A 33 41.40 12.63 -10.05
N THR A 34 40.13 12.25 -10.17
CA THR A 34 39.24 11.81 -9.13
C THR A 34 38.33 10.80 -9.80
N HIS A 35 38.29 9.59 -9.26
CA HIS A 35 37.29 8.58 -9.62
C HIS A 35 35.91 9.00 -9.06
N ALA A 36 35.43 10.16 -9.45
CA ALA A 36 34.10 10.62 -9.10
C ALA A 36 33.12 9.92 -10.05
N ARG A 37 32.31 9.01 -9.50
CA ARG A 37 31.13 8.53 -10.22
C ARG A 37 30.32 9.76 -10.62
N LYS A 38 29.99 9.91 -11.90
CA LYS A 38 28.99 10.90 -12.32
C LYS A 38 27.75 10.70 -11.46
N THR A 39 27.29 11.75 -10.79
CA THR A 39 26.01 11.75 -10.09
C THR A 39 24.94 11.47 -11.13
N GLY A 40 24.55 10.20 -11.25
CA GLY A 40 23.44 9.82 -12.11
C GLY A 40 22.17 10.48 -11.62
N TYR A 41 21.25 10.74 -12.54
CA TYR A 41 19.86 10.98 -12.17
C TYR A 41 19.34 9.69 -11.54
N GLY A 42 19.44 9.60 -10.21
CA GLY A 42 18.90 8.49 -9.44
C GLY A 42 17.42 8.33 -9.79
N GLY A 43 16.99 7.09 -9.97
CA GLY A 43 15.60 6.78 -10.28
C GLY A 43 14.66 7.53 -9.35
N THR A 44 13.56 8.05 -9.89
CA THR A 44 12.58 8.79 -9.11
C THR A 44 12.09 7.93 -7.95
N ARG A 45 12.04 8.55 -6.76
CA ARG A 45 11.57 7.87 -5.55
C ARG A 45 10.17 7.33 -5.80
N LYS A 46 9.95 6.06 -5.42
CA LYS A 46 8.64 5.40 -5.53
C LYS A 46 7.66 5.86 -4.46
N THR A 47 8.16 6.53 -3.42
CA THR A 47 7.36 7.03 -2.31
C THR A 47 7.52 8.55 -2.18
N THR A 48 6.43 9.19 -1.79
CA THR A 48 6.38 10.62 -1.49
C THR A 48 6.78 10.88 -0.04
N ARG A 49 7.21 12.11 0.28
CA ARG A 49 7.55 12.52 1.66
C ARG A 49 6.39 12.34 2.65
N ARG A 50 5.14 12.37 2.18
CA ARG A 50 3.95 12.11 3.02
C ARG A 50 3.83 10.63 3.36
N GLU A 51 4.04 9.75 2.39
CA GLU A 51 4.00 8.29 2.59
C GLU A 51 5.14 7.83 3.50
N ASP A 52 6.36 8.34 3.30
CA ASP A 52 7.50 8.01 4.15
C ASP A 52 7.24 8.38 5.63
N ARG A 53 6.65 9.55 5.90
CA ARG A 53 6.26 9.94 7.26
C ARG A 53 5.23 9.00 7.88
N LYS A 54 4.31 8.46 7.08
CA LYS A 54 3.33 7.47 7.56
C LYS A 54 4.01 6.14 7.86
N ILE A 55 4.92 5.67 7.00
CA ILE A 55 5.69 4.44 7.19
C ILE A 55 6.51 4.53 8.48
N VAL A 56 7.24 5.64 8.66
CA VAL A 56 8.06 5.87 9.87
C VAL A 56 7.18 5.88 11.11
N ARG A 57 6.09 6.64 11.14
CA ARG A 57 5.16 6.64 12.29
C ARG A 57 4.62 5.25 12.60
N LYS A 58 4.23 4.49 11.57
CA LYS A 58 3.65 3.15 11.76
C LYS A 58 4.67 2.18 12.34
N ALA A 59 5.91 2.23 11.86
CA ALA A 59 7.01 1.43 12.42
C ALA A 59 7.38 1.81 13.86
N PHE A 60 7.22 3.07 14.24
CA PHE A 60 7.44 3.52 15.62
C PHE A 60 6.29 3.15 16.58
N VAL A 61 5.04 3.19 16.11
CA VAL A 61 3.85 2.88 16.92
C VAL A 61 3.76 1.38 17.23
N ASP A 62 4.12 0.54 16.26
CA ASP A 62 4.15 -0.91 16.46
C ASP A 62 5.32 -1.52 15.64
N PRO A 63 6.45 -1.82 16.30
CA PRO A 63 7.63 -2.37 15.62
C PRO A 63 7.44 -3.82 15.14
N THR A 64 6.34 -4.48 15.49
CA THR A 64 6.01 -5.83 14.98
C THR A 64 5.37 -5.79 13.58
N VAL A 65 4.96 -4.60 13.13
CA VAL A 65 4.32 -4.40 11.85
C VAL A 65 5.32 -4.65 10.72
N THR A 66 5.21 -5.83 10.11
CA THR A 66 6.03 -6.24 8.98
C THR A 66 5.64 -5.47 7.72
N ARG A 67 6.59 -5.29 6.79
CA ARG A 67 6.35 -4.62 5.50
C ARG A 67 5.13 -5.15 4.73
N SER A 68 4.87 -6.46 4.82
CA SER A 68 3.71 -7.12 4.21
C SER A 68 2.37 -6.60 4.77
N THR A 69 2.28 -6.39 6.08
CA THR A 69 1.06 -5.90 6.74
C THR A 69 0.80 -4.42 6.43
N ILE A 70 1.85 -3.61 6.29
CA ILE A 70 1.73 -2.22 5.82
C ILE A 70 1.18 -2.17 4.39
N ARG A 71 1.69 -3.04 3.51
CA ARG A 71 1.24 -3.11 2.11
C ARG A 71 -0.20 -3.59 2.00
N ALA A 72 -0.57 -4.61 2.77
CA ALA A 72 -1.94 -5.12 2.81
C ALA A 72 -2.92 -4.06 3.31
N ASP A 73 -2.57 -3.30 4.35
CA ASP A 73 -3.40 -2.20 4.89
C ASP A 73 -3.59 -1.06 3.87
N GLU A 74 -2.53 -0.63 3.19
CA GLU A 74 -2.64 0.38 2.13
C GLU A 74 -3.46 -0.12 0.93
N GLN A 75 -3.34 -1.41 0.59
CA GLN A 75 -4.13 -2.01 -0.50
C GLN A 75 -5.61 -2.10 -0.13
N LEU A 76 -5.92 -2.53 1.10
CA LEU A 76 -7.28 -2.60 1.61
C LEU A 76 -7.91 -1.20 1.71
N LYS A 77 -7.15 -0.18 2.12
CA LYS A 77 -7.59 1.23 2.09
C LYS A 77 -7.92 1.71 0.69
N ARG A 78 -7.11 1.34 -0.31
CA ARG A 78 -7.40 1.68 -1.73
C ARG A 78 -8.63 0.94 -2.25
N GLN A 79 -8.84 -0.31 -1.83
CA GLN A 79 -10.02 -1.09 -2.18
C GLN A 79 -11.29 -0.51 -1.54
N ILE A 80 -11.28 -0.24 -0.23
CA ILE A 80 -12.41 0.40 0.46
C ILE A 80 -12.71 1.78 -0.13
N SER A 81 -11.67 2.52 -0.55
CA SER A 81 -11.85 3.82 -1.21
C SER A 81 -12.31 3.69 -2.68
N SER A 82 -12.39 2.48 -3.22
CA SER A 82 -12.98 2.23 -4.54
C SER A 82 -14.50 2.19 -4.44
N CYS A 83 -15.17 2.96 -5.29
CA CYS A 83 -16.63 2.98 -5.38
C CYS A 83 -17.24 1.58 -5.63
N HIS A 84 -16.50 0.70 -6.30
CA HIS A 84 -16.96 -0.65 -6.60
C HIS A 84 -17.07 -1.51 -5.34
N TYR A 85 -16.08 -1.43 -4.44
CA TYR A 85 -16.07 -2.24 -3.21
C TYR A 85 -17.17 -1.82 -2.22
N VAL A 86 -17.44 -0.51 -2.11
CA VAL A 86 -18.52 0.00 -1.28
C VAL A 86 -19.87 -0.45 -1.83
N HIS A 87 -20.06 -0.39 -3.14
CA HIS A 87 -21.28 -0.86 -3.78
C HIS A 87 -21.47 -2.38 -3.63
N ASP A 88 -20.41 -3.17 -3.82
CA ASP A 88 -20.45 -4.63 -3.62
C ASP A 88 -20.79 -5.00 -2.16
N LEU A 89 -20.25 -4.25 -1.20
CA LEU A 89 -20.56 -4.42 0.21
C LEU A 89 -22.02 -4.04 0.52
N GLU A 90 -22.51 -2.94 -0.05
CA GLU A 90 -23.91 -2.51 0.11
C GLU A 90 -24.87 -3.56 -0.45
N LEU A 91 -24.58 -4.12 -1.62
CA LEU A 91 -25.36 -5.23 -2.20
C LEU A 91 -25.35 -6.45 -1.29
N ALA A 92 -24.20 -6.82 -0.71
CA ALA A 92 -24.11 -7.96 0.22
C ALA A 92 -24.90 -7.72 1.51
N VAL A 93 -24.88 -6.49 2.05
CA VAL A 93 -25.66 -6.13 3.24
C VAL A 93 -27.15 -6.16 2.93
N GLN A 94 -27.57 -5.64 1.79
CA GLN A 94 -28.98 -5.68 1.35
C GLN A 94 -29.45 -7.11 1.11
N ASP A 95 -28.60 -7.96 0.53
CA ASP A 95 -28.89 -9.37 0.32
C ASP A 95 -29.07 -10.10 1.66
N LEU A 96 -28.12 -9.96 2.59
CA LEU A 96 -28.25 -10.51 3.95
C LEU A 96 -29.49 -9.99 4.68
N TRP A 97 -29.82 -8.71 4.50
CA TRP A 97 -31.03 -8.11 5.05
C TRP A 97 -32.30 -8.74 4.45
N ALA A 98 -32.33 -8.97 3.14
CA ALA A 98 -33.45 -9.62 2.46
C ALA A 98 -33.64 -11.09 2.90
N HIS A 99 -32.56 -11.77 3.28
CA HIS A 99 -32.60 -13.13 3.80
C HIS A 99 -33.08 -13.25 5.24
N LEU A 100 -33.05 -12.17 6.03
CA LEU A 100 -33.70 -12.17 7.35
C LEU A 100 -35.22 -12.29 7.19
N PRO A 101 -35.92 -12.98 8.11
CA PRO A 101 -37.37 -13.16 8.02
C PRO A 101 -38.09 -11.83 8.28
N GLN A 102 -38.23 -11.02 7.23
CA GLN A 102 -38.82 -9.68 7.28
C GLN A 102 -40.27 -9.71 7.77
N ASP A 103 -41.01 -10.79 7.47
CA ASP A 103 -42.39 -10.95 7.92
C ASP A 103 -42.47 -11.13 9.44
N ASN A 104 -41.53 -11.85 10.06
CA ASN A 104 -41.47 -11.98 11.52
C ASN A 104 -41.19 -10.62 12.16
N ILE A 105 -40.27 -9.83 11.58
CA ILE A 105 -39.94 -8.48 12.05
C ILE A 105 -41.16 -7.56 11.93
N ARG A 106 -41.85 -7.59 10.79
CA ARG A 106 -43.08 -6.81 10.54
C ARG A 106 -44.21 -7.20 11.47
N CYS A 107 -44.46 -8.49 11.65
CA CYS A 107 -45.47 -9.00 12.58
C CYS A 107 -45.16 -8.60 14.01
N LEU A 108 -43.89 -8.65 14.43
CA LEU A 108 -43.48 -8.21 15.76
C LEU A 108 -43.71 -6.70 15.95
N ILE A 109 -43.32 -5.87 14.98
CA ILE A 109 -43.53 -4.42 15.04
C ILE A 109 -45.02 -4.09 15.10
N ASN A 110 -45.83 -4.73 14.26
CA ASN A 110 -47.27 -4.48 14.18
C ASN A 110 -48.03 -5.01 15.40
N SER A 111 -47.52 -6.04 16.08
CA SER A 111 -48.14 -6.61 17.29
C SER A 111 -47.68 -5.95 18.59
N MET A 112 -46.61 -5.14 18.57
CA MET A 112 -46.12 -4.42 19.76
C MET A 112 -47.17 -3.51 20.40
N PRO A 113 -47.96 -2.69 19.66
CA PRO A 113 -48.98 -1.82 20.26
C PRO A 113 -50.06 -2.60 21.03
N ASP A 114 -50.56 -3.68 20.43
CA ASP A 114 -51.59 -4.52 21.05
C ASP A 114 -51.04 -5.26 22.27
N SER A 115 -49.79 -5.73 22.18
CA SER A 115 -49.09 -6.38 23.30
C SER A 115 -48.88 -5.40 24.45
N VAL A 116 -48.49 -4.15 24.17
CA VAL A 116 -48.33 -3.11 25.17
C VAL A 116 -49.68 -2.73 25.79
N ALA A 117 -50.73 -2.59 24.99
CA ALA A 117 -52.07 -2.32 25.47
C ALA A 117 -52.58 -3.44 26.40
N ALA A 118 -52.35 -4.71 26.03
CA ALA A 118 -52.68 -5.86 26.86
C ALA A 118 -51.91 -5.87 28.19
N CYS A 119 -50.61 -5.56 28.17
CA CYS A 119 -49.78 -5.44 29.38
C CYS A 119 -50.27 -4.33 30.32
N ILE A 120 -50.66 -3.17 29.77
CA ILE A 120 -51.22 -2.05 30.55
C ILE A 120 -52.58 -2.44 31.14
N ALA A 121 -53.45 -3.06 30.36
CA ALA A 121 -54.77 -3.53 30.82
C ALA A 121 -54.66 -4.59 31.92
N ALA A 122 -53.62 -5.43 31.87
CA ALA A 122 -53.30 -6.42 32.90
C ALA A 122 -52.63 -5.82 34.15
N GLY A 123 -52.46 -4.49 34.21
CA GLY A 123 -51.92 -3.79 35.38
C GLY A 123 -50.40 -3.85 35.51
N CYS A 124 -49.67 -4.13 34.43
CA CYS A 124 -48.20 -4.23 34.39
C CYS A 124 -47.65 -5.11 35.54
N GLY A 125 -47.58 -6.43 35.33
CA GLY A 125 -46.99 -7.34 36.32
C GLY A 125 -45.53 -6.96 36.66
N PRO A 126 -45.05 -7.27 37.88
CA PRO A 126 -43.69 -6.94 38.28
C PRO A 126 -42.68 -7.69 37.38
N THR A 127 -41.89 -6.93 36.62
CA THR A 127 -40.77 -7.47 35.84
C THR A 127 -39.74 -8.05 36.81
N ARG A 128 -39.69 -9.38 36.92
CA ARG A 128 -38.62 -10.05 37.67
C ARG A 128 -37.38 -10.12 36.78
N TYR A 129 -36.34 -9.42 37.21
CA TYR A 129 -34.97 -9.54 36.67
C TYR A 129 -34.31 -10.84 37.13
#